data_AF-A0A9E5GCB4-F1
#
_entry.id   AF-A0A9E5GCB4-F1
#
_cell.length_a   1.000
_cell.length_b   1.000
_cell.length_c   1.000
_cell.angle_alpha   90.00
_cell.angle_beta   90.00
_cell.angle_gamma   90.00
#
_symmetry.space_group_name_H-M   'P 1'
#
loop_
_entity.id
_entity.type
_entity.pdbx_description
1 polymer ?
#
loop_
_entity_poly.entity_id
_entity_poly.type
_entity_poly.pdbx_seq_one_letter_code
_entity_poly.pdbx_strand_id
1 'polypeptide(L)'
;METIAEYNYAKAKLTTLDHAVLVDALLKLAQESPSALMLVNGLISSQEERIALFRENMHSITHQGRRNRLSGEQIMDLLKRSLELLDPEQLDPKLGLALMEDFYSTDGWAFESTTELDFEFDWLYSKDGLATFSAFADRCPDADYVQEVLKRLLASNHYSARDDLAAFVT
;
A
#
# COMPACT_ATOMS: atom_id res chain seq x y z
N MET A 1 13.17 -2.93 18.05
CA MET A 1 14.50 -2.82 17.40
C MET A 1 14.74 -1.35 17.24
N GLU A 2 15.73 -0.81 17.95
CA GLU A 2 15.87 0.64 18.15
C GLU A 2 16.94 1.24 17.22
N THR A 3 17.78 0.41 16.60
CA THR A 3 18.84 0.88 15.70
C THR A 3 18.92 0.08 14.39
N ILE A 4 19.47 0.72 13.35
CA ILE A 4 19.79 0.07 12.06
C ILE A 4 20.80 -1.08 12.27
N ALA A 5 21.74 -0.93 13.21
CA ALA A 5 22.72 -1.96 13.53
C ALA A 5 22.07 -3.22 14.12
N GLU A 6 21.15 -3.04 15.08
CA GLU A 6 20.33 -4.13 15.62
C GLU A 6 19.49 -4.79 14.53
N TYR A 7 18.92 -3.98 13.62
CA TYR A 7 18.17 -4.49 12.48
C TYR A 7 18.99 -5.39 11.57
N ASN A 8 20.15 -4.91 11.15
CA ASN A 8 21.01 -5.68 10.26
C ASN A 8 21.56 -6.94 10.94
N TYR A 9 21.89 -6.86 12.23
CA TYR A 9 22.33 -8.03 12.99
C TYR A 9 21.22 -9.10 13.11
N ALA A 10 20.01 -8.69 13.49
CA ALA A 10 18.87 -9.60 13.59
C ALA A 10 18.55 -10.24 12.23
N LYS A 11 18.49 -9.42 11.16
CA LYS A 11 18.29 -9.90 9.79
C LYS A 11 19.31 -10.97 9.41
N ALA A 12 20.60 -10.71 9.62
CA ALA A 12 21.67 -11.66 9.28
C ALA A 12 21.59 -12.96 10.06
N LYS A 13 21.13 -12.92 11.33
CA LYS A 13 20.93 -14.14 12.12
C LYS A 13 19.71 -14.92 11.67
N LEU A 14 18.58 -14.24 11.43
CA LEU A 14 17.34 -14.87 10.96
C LEU A 14 17.55 -15.58 9.62
N THR A 15 18.33 -15.01 8.69
CA THR A 15 18.63 -15.66 7.40
C THR A 15 19.50 -16.92 7.51
N THR A 16 20.08 -17.21 8.67
CA THR A 16 20.84 -18.46 8.90
C THR A 16 19.99 -19.58 9.50
N LEU A 17 18.75 -19.29 9.90
CA LEU A 17 17.85 -20.28 10.48
C LEU A 17 17.20 -21.14 9.39
N ASP A 18 16.79 -22.34 9.78
CA ASP A 18 15.98 -23.21 8.93
C ASP A 18 14.63 -22.55 8.60
N HIS A 19 14.17 -22.72 7.36
CA HIS A 19 12.93 -22.12 6.90
C HIS A 19 11.71 -22.53 7.74
N ALA A 20 11.66 -23.77 8.25
CA ALA A 20 10.54 -24.22 9.09
C ALA A 20 10.46 -23.42 10.39
N VAL A 21 11.61 -23.09 11.00
CA VAL A 21 11.67 -22.28 12.22
C VAL A 21 11.14 -20.87 11.97
N LEU A 22 11.46 -20.28 10.82
CA LEU A 22 10.96 -18.95 10.44
C LEU A 22 9.45 -18.96 10.16
N VAL A 23 8.95 -20.00 9.48
CA VAL A 23 7.50 -20.17 9.22
C VAL A 23 6.74 -20.30 10.54
N ASP A 24 7.19 -21.16 11.46
CA ASP A 24 6.52 -21.33 12.75
C ASP A 24 6.52 -20.05 13.59
N ALA A 25 7.61 -19.29 13.55
CA ALA A 25 7.69 -17.99 14.22
C ALA A 25 6.70 -16.97 13.63
N LEU A 26 6.57 -16.91 12.30
CA LEU A 26 5.59 -16.04 11.63
C LEU A 26 4.15 -16.41 11.98
N LEU A 27 3.84 -17.72 11.98
CA LEU A 27 2.50 -18.21 12.37
C LEU A 27 2.19 -17.91 13.84
N LYS A 28 3.18 -18.02 14.72
CA LYS A 28 3.03 -17.64 16.13
C LYS A 28 2.75 -16.15 16.29
N LEU A 29 3.48 -15.29 15.56
CA LEU A 29 3.22 -13.84 15.57
C LEU A 29 1.82 -13.51 15.04
N ALA A 30 1.38 -14.19 13.99
CA ALA A 30 0.04 -14.03 13.42
C ALA A 30 -1.10 -14.37 14.40
N GLN A 31 -0.88 -15.31 15.33
CA GLN A 31 -1.87 -15.63 16.36
C GLN A 31 -2.03 -14.50 17.40
N GLU A 32 -0.99 -13.71 17.61
CA GLU A 32 -0.95 -12.68 18.66
C GLU A 32 -1.22 -11.27 18.12
N SER A 33 -1.14 -11.06 16.80
CA SER A 33 -1.24 -9.76 16.17
C SER A 33 -2.07 -9.81 14.88
N PRO A 34 -3.21 -9.11 14.80
CA PRO A 34 -3.99 -8.97 13.55
C PRO A 34 -3.14 -8.44 12.40
N SER A 35 -2.22 -7.52 12.71
CA SER A 35 -1.22 -6.99 11.80
C SER A 35 -0.28 -8.06 11.27
N ALA A 36 0.22 -8.96 12.11
CA ALA A 36 1.06 -10.07 11.63
C ALA A 36 0.25 -11.10 10.83
N LEU A 37 -1.01 -11.35 11.20
CA LEU A 37 -1.92 -12.23 10.47
C LEU A 37 -2.15 -11.74 9.04
N MET A 38 -2.38 -10.43 8.85
CA MET A 38 -2.52 -9.86 7.51
C MET A 38 -1.26 -10.03 6.67
N LEU A 39 -0.06 -9.87 7.25
CA LEU A 39 1.20 -10.09 6.53
C LEU A 39 1.33 -11.54 6.08
N VAL A 40 1.07 -12.49 6.98
CA VAL A 40 1.12 -13.93 6.65
C VAL A 40 0.11 -14.27 5.55
N ASN A 41 -1.12 -13.78 5.67
CA ASN A 41 -2.13 -13.96 4.63
C ASN A 41 -1.63 -13.41 3.29
N GLY A 42 -1.08 -12.19 3.26
CA GLY A 42 -0.50 -11.61 2.05
C GLY A 42 0.61 -12.45 1.41
N LEU A 43 1.43 -13.14 2.20
CA LEU A 43 2.51 -14.00 1.72
C LEU A 43 2.02 -15.32 1.11
N ILE A 44 0.91 -15.87 1.61
CA ILE A 44 0.38 -17.17 1.16
C ILE A 44 -0.78 -17.02 0.16
N SER A 45 -1.34 -15.83 0.03
CA SER A 45 -2.42 -15.52 -0.89
C SER A 45 -1.95 -15.59 -2.34
N SER A 46 -2.82 -16.14 -3.18
CA SER A 46 -2.75 -15.96 -4.63
C SER A 46 -2.85 -14.48 -5.00
N GLN A 47 -2.43 -14.17 -6.22
CA GLN A 47 -2.53 -12.82 -6.75
C GLN A 47 -3.98 -12.30 -6.76
N GLU A 48 -4.95 -13.15 -7.12
CA GLU A 48 -6.36 -12.79 -7.09
C GLU A 48 -6.85 -12.46 -5.68
N GLU A 49 -6.43 -13.22 -4.67
CA GLU A 49 -6.78 -12.97 -3.26
C GLU A 49 -6.16 -11.66 -2.76
N ARG A 50 -4.92 -11.34 -3.15
CA ARG A 50 -4.26 -10.07 -2.81
C ARG A 50 -5.00 -8.88 -3.43
N ILE A 51 -5.43 -8.99 -4.69
CA ILE A 51 -6.24 -7.96 -5.36
C ILE A 51 -7.61 -7.79 -4.67
N ALA A 52 -8.26 -8.90 -4.29
CA ALA A 52 -9.54 -8.86 -3.61
C ALA A 52 -9.43 -8.14 -2.26
N LEU A 53 -8.41 -8.48 -1.47
CA LEU A 53 -8.14 -7.86 -0.17
C LEU A 53 -7.79 -6.36 -0.31
N PHE A 54 -6.99 -6.00 -1.32
CA PHE A 54 -6.69 -4.61 -1.63
C PHE A 54 -7.98 -3.81 -1.86
N ARG A 55 -8.88 -4.30 -2.72
CA ARG A 55 -10.14 -3.63 -3.04
C ARG A 55 -11.06 -3.54 -1.84
N GLU A 56 -11.11 -4.58 -1.01
CA GLU A 56 -11.89 -4.56 0.23
C GLU A 56 -11.38 -3.49 1.21
N ASN A 57 -10.06 -3.31 1.32
CA ASN A 57 -9.47 -2.26 2.14
C ASN A 57 -9.83 -0.86 1.61
N MET A 58 -9.68 -0.62 0.29
CA MET A 58 -10.04 0.67 -0.32
C MET A 58 -11.53 0.98 -0.13
N HIS A 59 -12.38 -0.02 -0.32
CA HIS A 59 -13.81 0.10 -0.07
C HIS A 59 -14.12 0.41 1.40
N SER A 60 -13.45 -0.26 2.35
CA SER A 60 -13.63 -0.01 3.78
C SER A 60 -13.26 1.41 4.19
N ILE A 61 -12.24 2.00 3.56
CA ILE A 61 -11.82 3.39 3.80
C ILE A 61 -12.82 4.38 3.19
N THR A 62 -13.28 4.14 1.96
CA THR A 62 -14.11 5.09 1.19
C THR A 62 -15.61 4.99 1.48
N HIS A 63 -16.07 3.89 2.09
CA HIS A 63 -17.49 3.64 2.37
C HIS A 63 -17.77 3.56 3.87
N GLN A 64 -17.06 4.38 4.65
CA GLN A 64 -17.27 4.47 6.09
C GLN A 64 -18.68 4.98 6.42
N GLY A 65 -19.34 4.29 7.34
CA GLY A 65 -20.67 4.64 7.82
C GLY A 65 -20.64 5.18 9.25
N ARG A 66 -21.77 5.71 9.73
CA ARG A 66 -21.92 6.22 11.12
C ARG A 66 -21.53 5.22 12.22
N ARG A 67 -21.51 3.92 11.92
CA ARG A 67 -21.19 2.83 12.86
C ARG A 67 -19.82 2.18 12.63
N ASN A 68 -19.13 2.51 11.55
CA ASN A 68 -17.86 1.90 11.19
C ASN A 68 -16.93 3.01 10.67
N ARG A 69 -16.48 3.86 11.61
CA ARG A 69 -15.55 4.94 11.33
C ARG A 69 -14.18 4.47 11.78
N LEU A 70 -13.25 4.37 10.83
CA LEU A 70 -11.87 4.01 11.08
C LEU A 70 -11.14 5.22 11.67
N SER A 71 -10.25 4.99 12.63
CA SER A 71 -9.32 6.03 13.07
C SER A 71 -8.27 6.31 11.98
N GLY A 72 -7.61 7.46 12.05
CA GLY A 72 -6.50 7.76 11.14
C GLY A 72 -5.38 6.73 11.19
N GLU A 73 -5.04 6.21 12.37
CA GLU A 73 -4.05 5.13 12.52
C GLU A 73 -4.47 3.85 11.82
N GLN A 74 -5.76 3.48 11.90
CA GLN A 74 -6.29 2.31 11.21
C GLN A 74 -6.27 2.50 9.68
N ILE A 75 -6.63 3.70 9.19
CA ILE A 75 -6.55 4.02 7.77
C ILE A 75 -5.10 3.95 7.29
N MET A 76 -4.16 4.55 8.03
CA MET A 76 -2.73 4.50 7.74
C MET A 76 -2.21 3.06 7.62
N ASP A 77 -2.54 2.20 8.58
CA ASP A 77 -2.13 0.79 8.58
C ASP A 77 -2.73 0.03 7.38
N LEU A 78 -4.02 0.24 7.09
CA LEU A 78 -4.68 -0.38 5.93
C LEU A 78 -4.06 0.08 4.61
N LEU A 79 -3.75 1.36 4.44
CA LEU A 79 -3.16 1.89 3.21
C LEU A 79 -1.76 1.34 2.96
N LYS A 80 -0.89 1.35 3.99
CA LYS A 80 0.47 0.78 3.91
C LYS A 80 0.44 -0.68 3.49
N ARG A 81 -0.38 -1.49 4.16
CA ARG A 81 -0.53 -2.91 3.84
C ARG A 81 -1.10 -3.12 2.45
N SER A 82 -2.03 -2.28 2.02
CA SER A 82 -2.65 -2.41 0.71
C SER A 82 -1.60 -2.18 -0.39
N LEU A 83 -0.70 -1.21 -0.25
CA LEU A 83 0.42 -1.07 -1.19
C LEU A 83 1.31 -2.32 -1.22
N GLU A 84 1.60 -2.94 -0.07
CA GLU A 84 2.39 -4.19 0.00
C GLU A 84 1.70 -5.40 -0.69
N LEU A 85 0.38 -5.35 -0.90
CA LEU A 85 -0.34 -6.38 -1.66
C LEU A 85 -0.14 -6.24 -3.17
N LEU A 86 0.34 -5.09 -3.64
CA LEU A 86 0.63 -4.85 -5.05
C LEU A 86 2.09 -5.19 -5.32
N ASP A 87 2.33 -6.28 -6.07
CA ASP A 87 3.65 -6.62 -6.58
C ASP A 87 3.73 -6.25 -8.06
N PRO A 88 4.44 -5.16 -8.42
CA PRO A 88 4.62 -4.80 -9.82
C PRO A 88 5.13 -5.96 -10.66
N GLU A 89 6.10 -6.75 -10.17
CA GLU A 89 6.74 -7.88 -10.88
C GLU A 89 5.78 -8.98 -11.31
N GLN A 90 4.65 -9.12 -10.61
CA GLN A 90 3.69 -10.18 -10.87
C GLN A 90 2.37 -9.67 -11.46
N LEU A 91 2.03 -8.39 -11.22
CA LEU A 91 0.78 -7.80 -11.69
C LEU A 91 0.88 -7.30 -13.13
N ASP A 92 -0.23 -7.48 -13.86
CA ASP A 92 -0.44 -6.78 -15.13
C ASP A 92 -0.34 -5.25 -14.87
N PRO A 93 0.49 -4.52 -15.62
CA PRO A 93 0.76 -3.12 -15.33
C PRO A 93 -0.47 -2.23 -15.50
N LYS A 94 -1.39 -2.54 -16.42
CA LYS A 94 -2.63 -1.77 -16.57
C LYS A 94 -3.55 -1.97 -15.38
N LEU A 95 -3.69 -3.21 -14.92
CA LEU A 95 -4.44 -3.50 -13.70
C LEU A 95 -3.80 -2.83 -12.49
N GLY A 96 -2.47 -2.86 -12.36
CA GLY A 96 -1.74 -2.17 -11.30
C GLY A 96 -2.03 -0.68 -11.26
N LEU A 97 -1.98 0.00 -12.41
CA LEU A 97 -2.32 1.42 -12.53
C LEU A 97 -3.77 1.71 -12.14
N ALA A 98 -4.73 0.85 -12.54
CA ALA A 98 -6.13 0.99 -12.13
C ALA A 98 -6.31 0.83 -10.61
N LEU A 99 -5.61 -0.12 -9.99
CA LEU A 99 -5.61 -0.29 -8.53
C LEU A 99 -4.96 0.91 -7.82
N MET A 100 -3.94 1.52 -8.42
CA MET A 100 -3.37 2.77 -7.91
C MET A 100 -4.36 3.93 -7.99
N GLU A 101 -5.27 3.98 -8.97
CA GLU A 101 -6.37 4.96 -8.97
C GLU A 101 -7.27 4.79 -7.74
N ASP A 102 -7.65 3.55 -7.43
CA ASP A 102 -8.43 3.25 -6.22
C ASP A 102 -7.66 3.68 -4.95
N PHE A 103 -6.35 3.43 -4.88
CA PHE A 103 -5.50 3.87 -3.76
C PHE A 103 -5.53 5.39 -3.60
N TYR A 104 -5.20 6.14 -4.65
CA TYR A 104 -5.14 7.60 -4.56
C TYR A 104 -6.50 8.22 -4.25
N SER A 105 -7.61 7.59 -4.64
CA SER A 105 -8.96 8.06 -4.32
C SER A 105 -9.27 8.11 -2.81
N THR A 106 -8.43 7.48 -1.99
CA THR A 106 -8.58 7.45 -0.52
C THR A 106 -7.96 8.66 0.19
N ASP A 107 -7.21 9.52 -0.51
CA ASP A 107 -6.48 10.65 0.09
C ASP A 107 -7.37 11.58 0.91
N GLY A 108 -8.52 11.98 0.37
CA GLY A 108 -9.48 12.83 1.11
C GLY A 108 -9.96 12.18 2.41
N TRP A 109 -10.28 10.88 2.38
CA TRP A 109 -10.69 10.15 3.57
C TRP A 109 -9.58 10.04 4.61
N ALA A 110 -8.32 9.93 4.16
CA ALA A 110 -7.16 9.88 5.03
C ALA A 110 -6.92 11.22 5.74
N PHE A 111 -6.79 12.31 4.98
CA PHE A 111 -6.54 13.65 5.54
C PHE A 111 -7.71 14.21 6.35
N GLU A 112 -8.94 13.81 6.06
CA GLU A 112 -10.11 14.20 6.88
C GLU A 112 -10.26 13.37 8.16
N SER A 113 -9.52 12.26 8.31
CA SER A 113 -9.66 11.36 9.45
C SER A 113 -8.94 11.84 10.71
N THR A 114 -7.82 12.55 10.56
CA THR A 114 -7.00 13.12 11.65
C THR A 114 -6.00 14.10 11.07
N THR A 115 -5.60 15.11 11.85
CA THR A 115 -4.47 16.01 11.52
C THR A 115 -3.14 15.54 12.11
N GLU A 116 -3.17 14.55 13.02
CA GLU A 116 -1.96 14.07 13.71
C GLU A 116 -1.02 13.28 12.81
N LEU A 117 -1.53 12.79 11.67
CA LEU A 117 -0.81 11.94 10.72
C LEU A 117 -0.65 12.60 9.34
N ASP A 118 -0.86 13.91 9.23
CA ASP A 118 -0.82 14.62 7.94
C ASP A 118 0.52 14.39 7.23
N PHE A 119 1.64 14.44 7.97
CA PHE A 119 2.96 14.20 7.39
C PHE A 119 3.13 12.76 6.91
N GLU A 120 2.68 11.78 7.69
CA GLU A 120 2.77 10.37 7.34
C GLU A 120 1.86 10.03 6.16
N PHE A 121 0.68 10.64 6.05
CA PHE A 121 -0.19 10.48 4.89
C PHE A 121 0.43 11.12 3.66
N ASP A 122 0.93 12.35 3.77
CA ASP A 122 1.64 13.02 2.68
C ASP A 122 2.82 12.18 2.17
N TRP A 123 3.64 11.65 3.08
CA TRP A 123 4.72 10.75 2.73
C TRP A 123 4.22 9.49 2.02
N LEU A 124 3.17 8.85 2.55
CA LEU A 124 2.63 7.62 1.99
C LEU A 124 2.15 7.81 0.54
N TYR A 125 1.45 8.91 0.23
CA TYR A 125 0.97 9.16 -1.13
C TYR A 125 2.06 9.67 -2.07
N SER A 126 2.89 10.61 -1.61
CA SER A 126 3.90 11.28 -2.44
C SER A 126 5.19 10.48 -2.62
N LYS A 127 5.47 9.48 -1.76
CA LYS A 127 6.67 8.63 -1.84
C LYS A 127 6.32 7.19 -2.11
N ASP A 128 5.67 6.50 -1.18
CA ASP A 128 5.47 5.05 -1.30
C ASP A 128 4.47 4.71 -2.42
N GLY A 129 3.36 5.46 -2.47
CA GLY A 129 2.37 5.38 -3.54
C GLY A 129 2.96 5.76 -4.90
N LEU A 130 3.74 6.85 -4.95
CA LEU A 130 4.40 7.29 -6.18
C LEU A 130 5.38 6.25 -6.70
N ALA A 131 6.20 5.66 -5.84
CA ALA A 131 7.16 4.63 -6.22
C ALA A 131 6.44 3.39 -6.80
N THR A 132 5.32 2.98 -6.18
CA THR A 132 4.50 1.86 -6.66
C THR A 132 3.85 2.18 -8.01
N PHE A 133 3.27 3.37 -8.16
CA PHE A 133 2.70 3.83 -9.43
C PHE A 133 3.76 3.85 -10.54
N SER A 134 4.93 4.41 -10.25
CA SER A 134 6.04 4.53 -11.21
C SER A 134 6.47 3.16 -11.71
N ALA A 135 6.60 2.17 -10.81
CA ALA A 135 6.98 0.80 -11.17
C ALA A 135 5.97 0.15 -12.13
N PHE A 136 4.67 0.43 -11.98
CA PHE A 136 3.65 -0.01 -12.93
C PHE A 136 3.67 0.77 -14.24
N ALA A 137 3.82 2.09 -14.17
CA ALA A 137 3.86 2.97 -15.34
C ALA A 137 5.02 2.63 -16.27
N ASP A 138 6.23 2.46 -15.72
CA ASP A 138 7.45 2.13 -16.47
C ASP A 138 7.35 0.80 -17.23
N ARG A 139 6.52 -0.12 -16.71
CA ARG A 139 6.30 -1.44 -17.32
C ARG A 139 5.07 -1.52 -18.20
N CYS A 140 4.22 -0.51 -18.18
CA CYS A 140 3.03 -0.47 -19.02
C CYS A 140 3.46 -0.19 -20.47
N PRO A 141 3.21 -1.10 -21.43
CA PRO A 141 3.57 -0.86 -22.83
C PRO A 141 2.66 0.18 -23.51
N ASP A 142 1.56 0.56 -22.87
CA ASP A 142 0.56 1.48 -23.40
C ASP A 142 0.70 2.84 -22.72
N ALA A 143 1.54 3.70 -23.30
CA ALA A 143 1.82 5.02 -22.78
C ALA A 143 0.57 5.93 -22.76
N ASP A 144 -0.34 5.77 -23.74
CA ASP A 144 -1.57 6.53 -23.79
C ASP A 144 -2.46 6.19 -22.59
N TYR A 145 -2.57 4.91 -22.24
CA TYR A 145 -3.28 4.49 -21.03
C TYR A 145 -2.67 5.08 -19.76
N VAL A 146 -1.33 5.09 -19.62
CA VAL A 146 -0.67 5.73 -18.47
C VAL A 146 -1.02 7.22 -18.38
N GLN A 147 -0.99 7.93 -19.51
CA GLN A 147 -1.33 9.35 -19.57
C GLN A 147 -2.80 9.61 -19.24
N GLU A 148 -3.72 8.73 -19.65
CA GLU A 148 -5.13 8.82 -19.27
C GLU A 148 -5.34 8.63 -17.77
N VAL A 149 -4.66 7.66 -17.16
CA VAL A 149 -4.68 7.43 -15.70
C VAL A 149 -4.16 8.67 -14.97
N LEU A 150 -3.00 9.20 -15.37
CA LEU A 150 -2.41 10.41 -14.77
C LEU A 150 -3.37 11.61 -14.82
N LYS A 151 -4.02 11.84 -15.97
CA LYS A 151 -5.00 12.91 -16.12
C LYS A 151 -6.16 12.77 -15.13
N ARG A 152 -6.69 11.55 -14.94
CA ARG A 152 -7.78 11.29 -13.98
C ARG A 152 -7.33 11.53 -12.53
N LEU A 153 -6.13 11.07 -12.19
CA LEU A 153 -5.55 11.26 -10.86
C LEU A 153 -5.32 12.73 -10.52
N LEU A 154 -4.76 13.51 -11.46
CA LEU A 154 -4.46 14.93 -11.27
C LEU A 154 -5.72 15.81 -11.30
N ALA A 155 -6.79 15.38 -11.98
CA ALA A 155 -8.05 16.12 -12.02
C ALA A 155 -8.77 16.17 -10.66
N SER A 156 -8.43 15.26 -9.73
CA SER A 156 -9.09 15.11 -8.42
C SER A 156 -8.11 15.18 -7.25
N ASN A 157 -7.19 16.14 -7.28
CA ASN A 157 -6.14 16.31 -6.28
C ASN A 157 -6.50 17.36 -5.22
N HIS A 158 -7.30 16.97 -4.23
CA HIS A 158 -7.82 17.90 -3.22
C HIS A 158 -6.79 18.35 -2.18
N TYR A 159 -5.77 17.53 -1.93
CA TYR A 159 -4.79 17.72 -0.84
C TYR A 159 -3.34 17.85 -1.32
N SER A 160 -3.11 18.08 -2.63
CA SER A 160 -1.75 18.13 -3.23
C SER A 160 -0.90 16.86 -3.09
N ALA A 161 -1.40 15.82 -2.42
CA ALA A 161 -0.72 14.54 -2.21
C ALA A 161 -0.32 13.81 -3.51
N ARG A 162 -0.85 14.26 -4.65
CA ARG A 162 -0.62 13.72 -5.99
C ARG A 162 0.26 14.63 -6.87
N ASP A 163 0.76 15.75 -6.36
CA ASP A 163 1.50 16.74 -7.16
C ASP A 163 2.76 16.14 -7.80
N ASP A 164 3.44 15.24 -7.10
CA ASP A 164 4.64 14.58 -7.62
C ASP A 164 4.36 13.69 -8.84
N LEU A 165 3.12 13.23 -9.06
CA LEU A 165 2.73 12.50 -10.29
C LEU A 165 2.78 13.38 -11.53
N ALA A 166 2.71 14.72 -11.40
CA ALA A 166 2.78 15.63 -12.54
C ALA A 166 4.12 15.55 -13.28
N ALA A 167 5.18 15.03 -12.63
CA ALA A 167 6.47 14.79 -13.28
C ALA A 167 6.41 13.77 -14.44
N PHE A 168 5.36 12.94 -14.49
CA PHE A 168 5.15 11.94 -15.56
C PHE A 168 4.43 12.48 -16.80
N VAL A 169 4.00 13.75 -16.80
CA VAL A 169 3.22 14.34 -17.91
C VAL A 169 4.12 14.87 -19.05
N THR A 170 5.42 14.60 -19.01
CA THR A 170 6.42 15.14 -19.95
C THR A 170 6.66 14.28 -21.18
#